data_AF-A0A813LZK7-F1
#
_entry.id   AF-A0A813LZK7-F1
#
_cell.length_a   1.000
_cell.length_b   1.000
_cell.length_c   1.000
_cell.angle_alpha   90.00
_cell.angle_beta   90.00
_cell.angle_gamma   90.00
#
_symmetry.space_group_name_H-M   'P 1'
#
loop_
_entity.id
_entity.type
_entity.pdbx_description
1 polymer ?
#
loop_
_entity_poly.entity_id
_entity_poly.type
_entity_poly.pdbx_seq_one_letter_code
_entity_poly.pdbx_strand_id
1 'polypeptide(L)'
;MVIKTDLCHYTEYRIYPGHGQKSVAKDGKVSFFISAKADSLFHQRIKPVKLRWTQAWRRMNKKGKTDENTKKRTRKAQKFQKAIVGMSLDDLKKKKAMKPELRQAKEAAAKEAKARTSAKKPAASKTAAAAPKGKAQGAKLPKGAATGAAPGKAFKGKK
;
A
#
# COMPACT_ATOMS: atom_id res chain seq x y z
N MET A 1 31.36 -19.59 19.73
CA MET A 1 30.77 -20.30 18.56
C MET A 1 29.26 -20.11 18.61
N VAL A 2 28.65 -19.45 17.62
CA VAL A 2 27.19 -19.23 17.59
C VAL A 2 26.54 -20.44 16.94
N ILE A 3 26.02 -21.36 17.76
CA ILE A 3 25.31 -22.54 17.29
C ILE A 3 23.90 -22.12 16.87
N LYS A 4 23.48 -22.55 15.67
CA LYS A 4 22.10 -22.32 15.20
C LYS A 4 21.15 -23.05 16.14
N THR A 5 20.25 -22.31 16.76
CA THR A 5 19.18 -22.84 17.61
C THR A 5 17.84 -22.63 16.94
N ASP A 6 16.98 -23.64 17.06
CA ASP A 6 15.58 -23.54 16.68
C ASP A 6 14.74 -23.15 17.89
N LEU A 7 13.47 -22.77 17.68
CA LEU A 7 12.55 -22.45 18.75
C LEU A 7 11.47 -23.53 18.89
N CYS A 8 11.18 -23.90 20.13
CA CYS A 8 10.06 -24.76 20.46
C CYS A 8 8.74 -24.07 20.14
N HIS A 9 7.87 -24.72 19.38
CA HIS A 9 6.56 -24.20 18.99
C HIS A 9 5.64 -23.95 20.21
N TYR A 10 5.73 -24.79 21.24
CA TYR A 10 4.84 -24.73 22.40
C TYR A 10 5.35 -23.81 23.51
N THR A 11 6.64 -23.89 23.84
CA THR A 11 7.25 -23.22 25.00
C THR A 11 8.10 -22.02 24.64
N GLU A 12 8.43 -21.83 23.36
CA GLU A 12 9.32 -20.78 22.84
C GLU A 12 10.74 -20.85 23.41
N TYR A 13 11.15 -21.99 23.97
CA TYR A 13 12.53 -22.22 24.39
C TYR A 13 13.44 -22.55 23.19
N ARG A 14 14.71 -22.17 23.31
CA ARG A 14 15.74 -22.49 22.33
C ARG A 14 16.06 -23.98 22.38
N ILE A 15 16.01 -24.62 21.22
CA ILE A 15 16.36 -26.02 21.00
C ILE A 15 17.73 -26.05 20.33
N TYR A 16 18.68 -26.73 20.96
CA TYR A 16 20.01 -26.96 20.40
C TYR A 16 19.99 -28.17 19.45
N PRO A 17 20.93 -28.24 18.49
CA PRO A 17 21.05 -29.39 17.60
C PRO A 17 21.14 -30.71 18.39
N GLY A 18 20.48 -31.76 17.91
CA GLY A 18 20.43 -33.07 18.57
C GLY A 18 19.45 -33.18 19.74
N HIS A 19 18.58 -32.17 19.95
CA HIS A 19 17.59 -32.17 21.03
C HIS A 19 16.16 -31.97 20.51
N GLY A 20 15.19 -32.50 21.25
CA GLY A 20 13.77 -32.38 20.93
C GLY A 20 13.27 -33.30 19.82
N GLN A 21 12.03 -33.08 19.38
CA GLN A 21 11.37 -33.85 18.31
C GLN A 21 10.48 -32.97 17.44
N LYS A 22 10.39 -33.29 16.14
CA LYS A 22 9.53 -32.57 15.18
C LYS A 22 8.28 -33.41 14.89
N SER A 23 7.11 -32.85 15.19
CA SER A 23 5.83 -33.41 14.76
C SER A 23 5.37 -32.72 13.49
N VAL A 24 4.95 -33.50 12.49
CA VAL A 24 4.42 -33.00 11.23
C VAL A 24 2.92 -33.25 11.22
N ALA A 25 2.13 -32.18 11.18
CA ALA A 25 0.69 -32.28 11.09
C ALA A 25 0.25 -32.66 9.66
N LYS A 26 -1.00 -33.14 9.51
CA LYS A 26 -1.57 -33.58 8.22
C LYS A 26 -1.58 -32.48 7.16
N ASP A 27 -1.62 -31.21 7.57
CA ASP A 27 -1.54 -30.02 6.72
C ASP A 27 -0.09 -29.60 6.38
N GLY A 28 0.90 -30.42 6.73
CA GLY A 28 2.31 -30.17 6.45
C GLY A 28 2.99 -29.20 7.42
N LYS A 29 2.27 -28.73 8.45
CA LYS A 29 2.87 -27.84 9.46
C LYS A 29 3.80 -28.62 10.37
N VAL A 30 5.05 -28.16 10.46
CA VAL A 30 6.07 -28.75 11.34
C VAL A 30 6.10 -28.00 12.66
N SER A 31 5.80 -28.71 13.75
CA SER A 31 5.92 -28.22 15.12
C SER A 31 7.13 -28.85 15.78
N PHE A 32 8.11 -28.03 16.16
CA PHE A 32 9.30 -28.51 16.89
C PHE A 32 9.06 -28.41 18.40
N PHE A 33 9.23 -29.51 19.13
CA PHE A 33 9.09 -29.57 20.58
C PHE A 33 10.42 -29.86 21.26
N ILE A 34 10.72 -29.14 22.34
CA ILE A 34 11.94 -29.33 23.12
C ILE A 34 11.92 -30.62 23.95
N SER A 35 10.76 -30.99 24.49
CA SER A 35 10.61 -32.13 25.40
C SER A 35 9.30 -32.86 25.20
N ALA A 36 9.24 -34.12 25.66
CA ALA A 36 8.02 -34.94 25.63
C ALA A 36 6.84 -34.27 26.37
N LYS A 37 7.11 -33.48 27.42
CA LYS A 37 6.09 -32.69 28.12
C LYS A 37 5.38 -31.71 27.19
N ALA A 38 6.16 -30.95 26.39
CA ALA A 38 5.61 -29.96 25.47
C ALA A 38 4.81 -30.64 24.34
N ASP A 39 5.31 -31.76 23.84
CA ASP A 39 4.65 -32.55 22.81
C ASP A 39 3.33 -33.17 23.27
N SER A 40 3.31 -33.80 24.45
CA SER A 40 2.11 -34.42 25.02
C SER A 40 1.01 -33.38 25.26
N LEU A 41 1.34 -32.22 25.84
CA LEU A 41 0.37 -31.14 26.09
C LEU A 41 -0.19 -30.54 24.80
N PHE A 42 0.62 -30.49 23.73
CA PHE A 42 0.17 -30.04 22.41
C PHE A 42 -0.87 -31.01 21.82
N HIS A 43 -0.61 -32.32 21.89
CA HIS A 43 -1.54 -33.34 21.40
C HIS A 43 -2.82 -33.44 22.24
N GLN A 44 -2.74 -33.17 23.55
CA GLN A 44 -3.90 -32.98 24.42
C GLN A 44 -4.72 -31.71 24.12
N ARG A 45 -4.29 -30.90 23.16
CA ARG A 45 -4.94 -29.63 22.75
C ARG A 45 -5.03 -28.60 23.87
N ILE A 46 -4.13 -28.68 24.86
CA ILE A 46 -4.03 -27.70 25.93
C ILE A 46 -3.29 -26.48 25.38
N LYS A 47 -3.94 -25.31 25.40
CA LYS A 47 -3.33 -24.07 24.90
C LYS A 47 -2.20 -23.61 25.85
N PRO A 48 -1.02 -23.24 25.33
CA PRO A 48 0.12 -22.81 26.17
C PRO A 48 -0.23 -21.58 27.01
N VAL A 49 -1.10 -20.70 26.50
CA VAL A 49 -1.66 -19.53 27.20
C VAL A 49 -2.35 -19.87 28.52
N LYS A 50 -2.82 -21.11 28.73
CA LYS A 50 -3.45 -21.52 30.01
C LYS A 50 -2.42 -22.01 31.04
N LEU A 51 -1.19 -22.30 30.61
CA LEU A 51 -0.17 -22.91 31.45
C LEU A 51 0.83 -21.86 31.95
N ARG A 52 0.81 -21.66 33.28
CA ARG A 52 1.57 -20.62 34.00
C ARG A 52 3.09 -20.63 33.72
N TRP A 53 3.66 -21.80 33.46
CA TRP A 53 5.10 -21.98 33.28
C TRP A 53 5.58 -21.66 31.85
N THR A 54 4.68 -21.52 30.88
CA THR A 54 5.06 -21.24 29.48
C THR A 54 5.39 -19.76 29.25
N GLN A 55 6.19 -19.47 28.22
CA GLN A 55 6.46 -18.08 27.83
C GLN A 55 5.22 -17.36 27.29
N ALA A 56 4.31 -18.07 26.61
CA ALA A 56 3.07 -17.49 26.09
C ALA A 56 2.19 -16.92 27.22
N TRP A 57 1.99 -17.69 28.31
CA TRP A 57 1.29 -17.20 29.51
C TRP A 57 2.02 -16.01 30.11
N ARG A 58 3.35 -16.12 30.26
CA ARG A 58 4.20 -15.07 30.82
C ARG A 58 4.06 -13.74 30.05
N ARG A 59 4.05 -13.78 28.71
CA ARG A 59 3.88 -12.62 27.83
C ARG A 59 2.51 -11.97 27.99
N MET A 60 1.43 -12.77 28.03
CA MET A 60 0.07 -12.26 28.20
C MET A 60 -0.14 -11.61 29.58
N ASN A 61 0.49 -12.17 30.61
CA ASN A 61 0.40 -11.66 31.97
C ASN A 61 1.49 -10.64 32.33
N LYS A 62 2.18 -10.09 31.31
CA LYS A 62 3.20 -9.03 31.45
C LYS A 62 4.31 -9.39 32.44
N LYS A 63 4.62 -10.67 32.57
CA LYS A 63 5.71 -11.17 33.41
C LYS A 63 7.00 -11.17 32.57
N GLY A 64 8.12 -10.79 33.17
CA GLY A 64 9.44 -10.83 32.50
C GLY A 64 9.59 -9.89 31.30
N LYS A 65 8.67 -8.94 31.10
CA LYS A 65 8.86 -7.85 30.14
C LYS A 65 9.78 -6.83 30.80
N THR A 66 11.09 -6.98 30.63
CA THR A 66 11.99 -5.82 30.71
C THR A 66 11.56 -4.88 29.60
N ASP A 67 11.52 -3.58 29.89
CA ASP A 67 11.12 -2.53 28.96
C ASP A 67 12.08 -2.50 27.75
N GLU A 68 11.93 -3.44 26.82
CA GLU A 68 12.53 -3.34 25.50
C GLU A 68 11.76 -2.26 24.77
N ASN A 69 12.23 -1.04 25.04
CA ASN A 69 11.99 0.23 24.40
C ASN A 69 11.24 0.02 23.08
N THR A 70 9.91 0.17 23.13
CA THR A 70 9.05 0.14 21.94
C THR A 70 9.77 0.94 20.88
N LYS A 71 10.28 0.29 19.81
CA LYS A 71 11.18 0.93 18.83
C LYS A 71 10.61 2.29 18.48
N LYS A 72 11.17 3.35 19.08
CA LYS A 72 10.66 4.69 18.88
C LYS A 72 10.95 4.99 17.43
N ARG A 73 9.89 5.07 16.61
CA ARG A 73 10.00 5.56 15.22
C ARG A 73 10.34 7.04 15.31
N THR A 74 11.62 7.34 15.52
CA THR A 74 12.13 8.70 15.67
C THR A 74 12.38 9.37 14.33
N ARG A 75 12.58 8.61 13.25
CA ARG A 75 12.85 9.18 11.93
C ARG A 75 11.58 9.26 11.08
N LYS A 76 11.11 10.49 10.84
CA LYS A 76 10.16 10.81 9.75
C LYS A 76 10.97 11.10 8.49
N ALA A 77 10.64 10.47 7.37
CA ALA A 77 11.29 10.75 6.09
C ALA A 77 10.79 12.09 5.52
N GLN A 78 11.67 13.09 5.44
CA GLN A 78 11.36 14.35 4.77
C GLN A 78 11.53 14.19 3.26
N LYS A 79 10.46 14.41 2.50
CA LYS A 79 10.50 14.37 1.03
C LYS A 79 10.92 15.75 0.53
N PHE A 80 12.10 15.84 -0.08
CA PHE A 80 12.56 17.05 -0.76
C PHE A 80 11.87 17.19 -2.11
N GLN A 81 11.46 18.42 -2.47
CA GLN A 81 10.98 18.71 -3.82
C GLN A 81 12.19 18.70 -4.78
N LYS A 82 12.06 18.02 -5.92
CA LYS A 82 13.09 17.97 -6.98
C LYS A 82 12.69 18.89 -8.13
N ALA A 83 13.68 19.36 -8.90
CA ALA A 83 13.42 20.15 -10.11
C ALA A 83 12.58 19.32 -11.09
N ILE A 84 11.71 19.98 -11.84
CA ILE A 84 10.88 19.36 -12.87
C ILE A 84 11.42 19.85 -14.21
N VAL A 85 11.49 18.98 -15.22
CA VAL A 85 12.01 19.36 -16.55
C VAL A 85 11.28 20.61 -17.05
N GLY A 86 12.03 21.67 -17.36
CA GLY A 86 11.50 22.98 -17.78
C GLY A 86 11.20 23.99 -16.66
N MET A 87 11.40 23.66 -15.38
CA MET A 87 11.33 24.62 -14.26
C MET A 87 12.33 24.29 -13.14
N SER A 88 13.16 25.27 -12.79
CA SER A 88 14.12 25.11 -11.69
C SER A 88 13.44 25.06 -10.32
N LEU A 89 14.12 24.53 -9.31
CA LEU A 89 13.62 24.50 -7.93
C LEU A 89 13.31 25.89 -7.39
N ASP A 90 14.08 26.90 -7.79
CA ASP A 90 13.90 28.27 -7.31
C ASP A 90 12.73 28.96 -8.00
N ASP A 91 12.42 28.64 -9.25
CA ASP A 91 11.21 29.13 -9.92
C ASP A 91 9.94 28.54 -9.28
N LEU A 92 10.00 27.27 -8.86
CA LEU A 92 8.90 26.65 -8.12
C LEU A 92 8.67 27.32 -6.76
N LYS A 93 9.75 27.63 -6.03
CA LYS A 93 9.68 28.35 -4.75
C LYS A 93 9.15 29.77 -4.93
N LYS A 94 9.66 30.52 -5.91
CA LYS A 94 9.21 31.88 -6.24
C LYS A 94 7.74 31.93 -6.61
N LYS A 95 7.27 30.99 -7.45
CA LYS A 95 5.83 30.87 -7.74
C LYS A 95 5.06 30.57 -6.46
N LYS A 96 5.49 29.64 -5.61
CA LYS A 96 4.77 29.32 -4.36
C LYS A 96 4.74 30.48 -3.37
N ALA A 97 5.81 31.25 -3.27
CA ALA A 97 5.96 32.37 -2.34
C ALA A 97 5.15 33.63 -2.73
N MET A 98 4.64 33.73 -3.96
CA MET A 98 3.74 34.83 -4.31
C MET A 98 2.46 34.77 -3.46
N LYS A 99 2.15 35.90 -2.79
CA LYS A 99 0.98 36.06 -1.92
C LYS A 99 -0.31 35.63 -2.64
N PRO A 100 -1.22 34.93 -1.94
CA PRO A 100 -2.43 34.39 -2.56
C PRO A 100 -3.33 35.47 -3.17
N GLU A 101 -3.34 36.69 -2.60
CA GLU A 101 -4.07 37.84 -3.12
C GLU A 101 -3.63 38.24 -4.53
N LEU A 102 -2.31 38.26 -4.79
CA LEU A 102 -1.75 38.58 -6.10
C LEU A 102 -1.97 37.45 -7.12
N ARG A 103 -2.12 36.21 -6.65
CA ARG A 103 -2.53 35.08 -7.48
C ARG A 103 -3.98 35.23 -7.93
N GLN A 104 -4.88 35.54 -7.00
CA GLN A 104 -6.30 35.72 -7.30
C GLN A 104 -6.54 36.92 -8.23
N ALA A 105 -5.82 38.02 -8.04
CA ALA A 105 -5.90 39.18 -8.94
C ALA A 105 -5.41 38.85 -10.37
N LYS A 106 -4.32 38.09 -10.50
CA LYS A 106 -3.83 37.64 -11.82
C LYS A 106 -4.77 36.65 -12.50
N GLU A 107 -5.38 35.75 -11.73
CA GLU A 107 -6.37 34.80 -12.26
C GLU A 107 -7.69 35.49 -12.65
N ALA A 108 -8.12 36.51 -11.91
CA ALA A 108 -9.28 37.34 -12.26
C ALA A 108 -9.03 38.14 -13.54
N ALA A 109 -7.89 38.82 -13.65
CA ALA A 109 -7.51 39.54 -14.87
C ALA A 109 -7.38 38.61 -16.09
N ALA A 110 -6.87 37.39 -15.89
CA ALA A 110 -6.80 36.38 -16.95
C ALA A 110 -8.18 35.86 -17.38
N LYS A 111 -9.16 35.76 -16.44
CA LYS A 111 -10.54 35.41 -16.76
C LYS A 111 -11.25 36.52 -17.52
N GLU A 112 -11.05 37.78 -17.17
CA GLU A 112 -11.62 38.91 -17.89
C GLU A 112 -11.01 39.07 -19.29
N ALA A 113 -9.70 38.86 -19.44
CA ALA A 113 -9.04 38.84 -20.75
C ALA A 113 -9.54 37.68 -21.64
N LYS A 114 -9.79 36.49 -21.05
CA LYS A 114 -10.40 35.36 -21.75
C LYS A 114 -11.86 35.64 -22.14
N ALA A 115 -12.64 36.29 -21.27
CA ALA A 115 -14.02 36.70 -21.58
C ALA A 115 -14.07 37.75 -22.71
N ARG A 116 -13.12 38.70 -22.73
CA ARG A 116 -13.01 39.71 -23.80
C ARG A 116 -12.55 39.11 -25.13
N THR A 117 -11.71 38.08 -25.11
CA THR A 117 -11.27 37.38 -26.34
C THR A 117 -12.32 36.40 -26.87
N SER A 118 -13.13 35.78 -26.01
CA SER A 118 -14.30 35.00 -26.45
C SER A 118 -15.43 35.89 -26.96
N ALA A 119 -15.61 37.09 -26.41
CA ALA A 119 -16.58 38.08 -26.91
C ALA A 119 -16.14 38.73 -28.24
N LYS A 120 -14.83 38.75 -28.53
CA LYS A 120 -14.27 39.23 -29.81
C LYS A 120 -14.16 38.16 -30.90
N LYS A 121 -14.83 37.01 -30.74
CA LYS A 121 -14.98 36.03 -31.83
C LYS A 121 -16.39 36.13 -32.44
N PRO A 122 -16.67 37.11 -33.34
CA PRO A 122 -17.89 37.09 -34.11
C PRO A 122 -17.83 35.99 -35.17
N ALA A 123 -18.95 35.28 -35.30
CA ALA A 123 -19.22 34.36 -36.39
C ALA A 123 -19.20 35.11 -37.74
N ALA A 124 -18.27 34.73 -38.62
CA ALA A 124 -18.38 35.04 -40.05
C ALA A 124 -19.01 33.83 -40.77
N SER A 125 -20.26 34.05 -41.18
CA SER A 125 -20.97 33.53 -42.36
C SER A 125 -21.07 32.02 -42.62
N LYS A 126 -22.28 31.50 -42.38
CA LYS A 126 -22.88 30.42 -43.18
C LYS A 126 -23.38 30.99 -44.52
N THR A 127 -23.06 30.32 -45.62
CA THR A 127 -23.84 30.01 -46.86
C THR A 127 -22.83 29.71 -47.98
N ALA A 128 -22.96 28.73 -48.88
CA ALA A 128 -23.92 27.67 -49.14
C ALA A 128 -23.26 26.68 -50.15
N ALA A 129 -23.95 25.56 -50.38
CA ALA A 129 -23.94 24.73 -51.60
C ALA A 129 -22.94 23.55 -51.74
N ALA A 130 -23.57 22.37 -51.76
CA ALA A 130 -23.43 21.29 -52.74
C ALA A 130 -22.13 20.48 -52.83
N ALA A 131 -22.27 19.19 -52.49
CA ALA A 131 -21.37 18.09 -52.86
C ALA A 131 -21.32 17.90 -54.40
N PRO A 132 -20.28 17.25 -54.98
CA PRO A 132 -20.27 15.79 -55.04
C PRO A 132 -18.89 15.07 -54.99
N LYS A 133 -18.93 13.88 -54.40
CA LYS A 133 -18.29 12.59 -54.74
C LYS A 133 -16.94 12.55 -55.50
N GLY A 134 -16.00 11.80 -54.92
CA GLY A 134 -14.97 11.08 -55.70
C GLY A 134 -14.03 10.22 -54.86
N LYS A 135 -14.37 8.92 -54.72
CA LYS A 135 -13.53 7.68 -54.81
C LYS A 135 -12.09 7.72 -54.24
N ALA A 136 -11.52 6.71 -53.59
CA ALA A 136 -11.89 5.33 -53.24
C ALA A 136 -10.74 4.74 -52.39
N GLN A 137 -11.05 3.70 -51.60
CA GLN A 137 -10.29 2.45 -51.30
C GLN A 137 -8.77 2.54 -50.99
N GLY A 138 -8.20 1.91 -49.98
CA GLY A 138 -8.52 0.78 -49.09
C GLY A 138 -7.40 0.73 -48.02
N ALA A 139 -7.25 -0.23 -47.10
CA ALA A 139 -7.82 -1.55 -46.94
C ALA A 139 -7.61 -2.03 -45.49
N LYS A 140 -8.55 -2.87 -45.02
CA LYS A 140 -8.41 -4.08 -44.16
C LYS A 140 -7.54 -4.03 -42.87
N LEU A 141 -8.12 -4.09 -41.66
CA LEU A 141 -8.65 -5.25 -40.88
C LEU A 141 -7.60 -5.79 -39.82
N PRO A 142 -7.98 -6.57 -38.78
CA PRO A 142 -8.58 -6.16 -37.51
C PRO A 142 -7.89 -6.79 -36.26
N LYS A 143 -8.60 -6.81 -35.11
CA LYS A 143 -8.55 -7.82 -34.00
C LYS A 143 -7.78 -7.37 -32.75
N GLY A 144 -8.48 -7.00 -31.68
CA GLY A 144 -8.74 -7.86 -30.50
C GLY A 144 -8.01 -7.22 -29.30
N ALA A 145 -8.35 -7.37 -28.03
CA ALA A 145 -9.38 -8.05 -27.26
C ALA A 145 -9.24 -7.50 -25.82
N ALA A 146 -10.29 -7.66 -24.97
CA ALA A 146 -10.21 -7.77 -23.50
C ALA A 146 -9.65 -6.56 -22.71
N THR A 147 -10.14 -6.14 -21.55
CA THR A 147 -11.05 -6.73 -20.56
C THR A 147 -11.44 -5.57 -19.62
N GLY A 148 -12.73 -5.50 -19.28
CA GLY A 148 -13.23 -4.57 -18.27
C GLY A 148 -12.80 -4.96 -16.86
N ALA A 149 -12.43 -3.96 -16.09
CA ALA A 149 -12.18 -4.04 -14.66
C ALA A 149 -13.47 -3.79 -13.88
N ALA A 150 -13.85 -4.70 -12.98
CA ALA A 150 -14.69 -4.41 -11.83
C ALA A 150 -13.81 -3.85 -10.69
N PRO A 151 -14.32 -2.99 -9.80
CA PRO A 151 -14.77 -3.49 -8.50
C PRO A 151 -16.02 -2.73 -7.99
N GLY A 152 -16.89 -3.30 -7.16
CA GLY A 152 -16.63 -3.53 -5.75
C GLY A 152 -17.94 -3.63 -4.97
N LYS A 153 -17.92 -4.47 -3.94
CA LYS A 153 -19.05 -4.96 -3.14
C LYS A 153 -19.60 -3.93 -2.13
N ALA A 154 -20.88 -4.05 -1.80
CA ALA A 154 -21.42 -3.69 -0.48
C ALA A 154 -22.54 -4.67 -0.09
N PHE A 155 -22.27 -5.55 0.88
CA PHE A 155 -23.29 -6.36 1.55
C PHE A 155 -23.03 -6.30 3.05
N LYS A 156 -23.99 -5.77 3.81
CA LYS A 156 -23.98 -5.69 5.26
C LYS A 156 -25.38 -6.03 5.76
N GLY A 157 -25.50 -7.16 6.44
CA GLY A 157 -26.72 -7.61 7.11
C GLY A 157 -26.35 -8.69 8.12
N LYS A 158 -26.28 -8.29 9.39
CA LYS A 158 -26.05 -9.15 10.56
C LYS A 158 -27.36 -9.82 10.96
N LYS A 159 -27.26 -11.09 11.36
CA LYS A 159 -28.10 -11.69 12.41
C LYS A 159 -27.52 -11.31 13.77
#